data_AF-A0A378FJY1-F1
#
_entry.id   AF-A0A378FJY1-F1
#
_cell.length_a   1.000
_cell.length_b   1.000
_cell.length_c   1.000
_cell.angle_alpha   90.00
_cell.angle_beta   90.00
_cell.angle_gamma   90.00
#
_symmetry.space_group_name_H-M   'P 1'
#
loop_
_entity.id
_entity.type
_entity.pdbx_description
1 polymer ?
#
loop_
_entity_poly.entity_id
_entity_poly.type
_entity_poly.pdbx_seq_one_letter_code
_entity_poly.pdbx_strand_id
1 'polypeptide(L)' 'MRVFHKLMDYHLNEAEEGRAKESLGVLRNMVGEQVRSKPRYRCQKCGFTAHTLYWHCPSCRSWATIKPIRGLDGQ' A
#
# COMPACT_ATOMS: atom_id res chain seq x y z
N MET A 1 5.12 1.93 2.96
CA MET A 1 4.91 2.93 1.91
C MET A 1 3.73 3.86 2.12
N ARG A 2 2.60 3.46 2.75
CA ARG A 2 1.47 4.39 2.98
C ARG A 2 1.83 5.60 3.85
N VAL A 3 2.52 5.36 4.95
CA VAL A 3 3.00 6.43 5.85
C VAL A 3 4.00 7.33 5.13
N PHE A 4 4.94 6.74 4.39
CA PHE A 4 5.92 7.47 3.60
C PHE A 4 5.27 8.34 2.52
N HIS A 5 4.29 7.81 1.77
CA HIS A 5 3.52 8.60 0.80
C HIS A 5 2.86 9.81 1.45
N LYS A 6 2.29 9.64 2.66
CA LYS A 6 1.68 10.74 3.42
C LYS A 6 2.72 11.76 3.89
N LEU A 7 3.92 11.32 4.29
CA LEU A 7 5.04 12.21 4.62
C LEU A 7 5.46 13.06 3.41
N MET A 8 5.51 12.47 2.22
CA MET A 8 5.79 13.21 0.98
C MET A 8 4.72 14.26 0.68
N ASP A 9 3.44 13.96 0.94
CA ASP A 9 2.35 14.93 0.81
C ASP A 9 2.58 16.16 1.72
N TYR A 10 3.03 15.95 2.97
CA TYR A 10 3.37 17.05 3.89
C TYR A 10 4.52 17.91 3.35
N HIS A 11 5.62 17.29 2.93
CA HIS A 11 6.76 18.02 2.38
C HIS A 11 6.41 18.77 1.08
N LEU A 12 5.54 18.23 0.24
CA LEU A 12 5.05 18.94 -0.96
C LEU A 12 4.23 20.17 -0.62
N ASN A 13 3.43 20.13 0.45
CA ASN A 13 2.64 21.27 0.90
C ASN A 13 3.50 22.40 1.46
N GLU A 14 4.61 22.08 2.13
CA GLU A 14 5.54 23.06 2.71
C GLU A 14 6.62 23.54 1.73
N ALA A 15 6.91 22.78 0.66
CA ALA A 15 7.98 23.12 -0.27
C ALA A 15 7.70 24.39 -1.08
N GLU A 16 8.74 25.21 -1.24
CA GLU A 16 8.77 26.33 -2.18
C GLU A 16 8.67 25.83 -3.64
N GLU A 17 8.19 26.69 -4.53
CA GLU A 17 8.11 26.36 -5.95
C GLU A 17 9.50 26.19 -6.57
N GLY A 18 9.63 25.21 -7.45
CA GLY A 18 10.86 24.94 -8.17
C GLY A 18 11.08 23.46 -8.47
N ARG A 19 12.22 23.17 -9.10
CA ARG A 19 12.59 21.84 -9.61
C ARG A 19 12.55 20.74 -8.53
N ALA A 20 12.91 21.08 -7.29
CA ALA A 20 12.89 20.12 -6.18
C ALA A 20 11.45 19.67 -5.84
N LYS A 21 10.49 20.60 -5.80
CA LYS A 21 9.07 20.31 -5.55
C LYS A 21 8.46 19.49 -6.69
N GLU A 22 8.78 19.83 -7.94
CA GLU A 22 8.35 19.05 -9.11
C GLU A 22 8.90 17.61 -9.06
N SER A 23 10.19 17.44 -8.79
CA SER A 23 10.83 16.12 -8.68
C SER A 23 10.20 15.28 -7.55
N LEU A 24 9.96 15.90 -6.39
CA LEU A 24 9.27 15.25 -5.27
C LEU A 24 7.84 14.85 -5.63
N GLY A 25 7.13 15.67 -6.43
CA GLY A 25 5.80 15.38 -6.94
C GLY A 25 5.75 14.14 -7.83
N VAL A 26 6.73 14.00 -8.72
CA VAL A 26 6.89 12.81 -9.57
C VAL A 26 7.15 11.57 -8.71
N LEU A 27 8.09 11.63 -7.77
CA LEU A 27 8.38 10.54 -6.85
C LEU A 27 7.15 10.14 -6.03
N ARG A 28 6.38 11.13 -5.55
CA ARG A 28 5.16 10.91 -4.78
C ARG A 28 4.14 10.12 -5.59
N ASN A 29 3.95 10.47 -6.86
CA ASN A 29 3.03 9.77 -7.75
C ASN A 29 3.48 8.32 -8.01
N MET A 30 4.76 8.08 -8.25
CA MET A 30 5.30 6.71 -8.42
C MET A 30 5.09 5.86 -7.16
N VAL A 31 5.37 6.41 -5.98
CA VAL A 31 5.11 5.74 -4.71
C VAL A 31 3.62 5.49 -4.52
N GLY A 32 2.76 6.43 -4.91
CA GLY A 32 1.30 6.31 -4.82
C GLY A 32 0.77 5.14 -5.61
N GLU A 33 1.21 4.97 -6.86
CA GLU A 33 0.84 3.82 -7.69
C GLU A 33 1.34 2.51 -7.09
N GLN A 34 2.56 2.50 -6.55
CA GLN A 34 3.09 1.31 -5.88
C GLN A 34 2.33 0.97 -4.58
N VAL A 35 1.76 1.96 -3.89
CA VAL A 35 0.87 1.70 -2.74
C VAL A 35 -0.46 1.11 -3.19
N ARG A 36 -1.01 1.57 -4.31
CA ARG A 36 -2.29 1.07 -4.86
C ARG A 36 -2.18 -0.37 -5.37
N SER A 37 -1.07 -0.72 -6.00
CA SER A 37 -0.83 -2.07 -6.56
C SER A 37 -0.66 -3.14 -5.48
N LYS A 38 -0.31 -2.78 -4.24
CA LYS A 38 -0.06 -3.76 -3.19
C LYS A 38 -1.35 -4.39 -2.65
N PRO A 39 -1.40 -5.73 -2.49
CA PRO A 39 -2.52 -6.40 -1.88
C PRO A 39 -2.68 -5.98 -0.41
N ARG A 40 -3.91 -5.95 0.08
CA ARG A 40 -4.23 -5.54 1.46
C ARG A 40 -4.36 -6.73 2.41
N TYR A 41 -4.65 -7.90 1.88
CA TYR A 41 -4.93 -9.10 2.63
C TYR A 41 -4.10 -10.28 2.13
N ARG A 42 -3.76 -11.19 3.03
CA ARG A 42 -3.05 -12.44 2.75
C ARG A 42 -3.66 -13.59 3.54
N CYS A 43 -3.84 -14.74 2.88
CA CYS A 43 -4.16 -16.00 3.53
C CYS A 43 -2.96 -16.49 4.32
N GLN A 44 -3.09 -16.62 5.64
CA GLN A 44 -2.02 -17.12 6.51
C GLN A 44 -1.76 -18.63 6.33
N LYS A 45 -2.65 -19.35 5.61
CA LYS A 45 -2.49 -20.78 5.34
C LYS A 45 -1.74 -21.08 4.03
N CYS A 46 -2.07 -20.38 2.94
CA CYS A 46 -1.53 -20.69 1.60
C CYS A 46 -0.86 -19.51 0.89
N GLY A 47 -0.83 -18.32 1.50
CA GLY A 47 -0.19 -17.15 0.92
C GLY A 47 -1.01 -16.38 -0.13
N PHE A 48 -2.20 -16.85 -0.53
CA PHE A 48 -3.09 -16.12 -1.44
C PHE A 48 -3.29 -14.66 -1.01
N THR A 49 -3.07 -13.72 -1.92
CA THR A 49 -3.19 -12.28 -1.65
C THR A 49 -4.41 -11.67 -2.35
N ALA A 50 -5.04 -10.69 -1.72
CA ALA A 50 -6.20 -9.98 -2.29
C ALA A 50 -6.25 -8.50 -1.87
N HIS A 51 -6.96 -7.69 -2.66
CA HIS A 51 -7.25 -6.29 -2.31
C HIS A 51 -8.47 -6.14 -1.40
N THR A 52 -9.38 -7.10 -1.42
CA THR A 52 -10.59 -7.18 -0.58
C THR A 52 -10.53 -8.36 0.38
N LEU A 53 -11.35 -8.31 1.43
CA LEU A 53 -11.45 -9.39 2.40
C LEU A 53 -12.29 -10.53 1.83
N TYR A 54 -11.76 -11.75 1.90
CA TYR A 54 -12.51 -12.97 1.62
C TYR A 54 -12.61 -13.80 2.90
N TRP A 55 -13.83 -14.13 3.32
CA TRP A 55 -14.05 -15.01 4.47
C TRP A 55 -13.67 -16.46 4.18
N HIS A 56 -13.89 -16.89 2.94
CA HIS A 56 -13.51 -18.21 2.42
C HIS A 56 -12.41 -18.03 1.38
N CYS A 57 -11.24 -18.62 1.63
CA CYS A 57 -10.08 -18.43 0.77
C CYS A 57 -10.28 -19.08 -0.61
N PRO A 58 -10.21 -18.34 -1.73
CA PRO A 58 -10.42 -18.89 -3.07
C PRO A 58 -9.38 -19.95 -3.48
N SER A 59 -8.17 -19.88 -2.92
CA SER A 59 -7.07 -20.79 -3.22
C SER A 59 -7.13 -22.09 -2.40
N CYS A 60 -7.12 -22.01 -1.06
CA CYS A 60 -7.03 -23.19 -0.19
C CYS A 60 -8.36 -23.61 0.46
N ARG A 61 -9.48 -22.94 0.10
CA ARG A 61 -10.85 -23.24 0.57
C ARG A 61 -11.01 -23.26 2.09
N SER A 62 -10.11 -22.60 2.82
CA SER A 62 -10.16 -22.49 4.28
C SER A 62 -10.90 -21.22 4.69
N TRP A 63 -11.63 -21.30 5.80
CA TRP A 63 -12.37 -20.18 6.37
C TRP A 63 -11.51 -19.35 7.32
N ALA A 64 -11.77 -18.05 7.38
CA ALA A 64 -11.19 -17.10 8.34
C ALA A 64 -9.64 -17.00 8.37
N THR A 65 -8.96 -17.49 7.33
CA THR A 65 -7.48 -17.47 7.23
C THR A 65 -6.91 -16.22 6.57
N ILE A 66 -7.74 -15.42 5.88
CA ILE A 66 -7.31 -14.20 5.20
C ILE A 66 -7.31 -13.04 6.18
N LYS A 67 -6.14 -12.46 6.43
CA LYS A 67 -5.93 -11.35 7.38
C LYS A 67 -5.27 -10.16 6.70
N PRO A 68 -5.43 -8.94 7.24
CA PRO A 68 -4.68 -7.79 6.75
C PRO A 68 -3.17 -8.04 6.81
N ILE A 69 -2.46 -7.65 5.76
CA ILE A 69 -0.99 -7.64 5.77
C ILE A 69 -0.55 -6.54 6.74
N ARG A 70 0.43 -6.86 7.61
CA ARG A 70 1.06 -5.97 8.60
C ARG A 70 2.50 -5.61 8.19
N GLY A 71 3.03 -4.48 8.65
CA GLY A 71 4.40 -4.02 8.39
C GLY A 71 4.49 -2.83 7.44
N LEU A 72 5.68 -2.57 6.88
CA LEU A 72 5.97 -1.36 6.08
C LEU A 72 4.94 -1.11 4.96
N ASP A 73 4.35 -2.16 4.39
CA ASP A 73 3.45 -2.09 3.23
C ASP A 73 1.96 -2.21 3.51
N GLY A 74 1.56 -2.51 4.75
CA GLY A 74 0.16 -2.59 5.15
C GLY A 74 0.11 -2.65 6.67
N GLN A 75 -0.68 -1.78 7.29
CA GLN A 75 -0.88 -1.54 8.73
C GLN A 75 0.37 -1.59 9.63
#